data_AF-A0A964C075-F1
#
_entry.id   AF-A0A964C075-F1
#
_cell.length_a   1.000
_cell.length_b   1.000
_cell.length_c   1.000
_cell.angle_alpha   90.00
_cell.angle_beta   90.00
_cell.angle_gamma   90.00
#
_symmetry.space_group_name_H-M   'P 1'
#
loop_
_entity.id
_entity.type
_entity.pdbx_description
1 polymer ?
#
loop_
_entity_poly.entity_id
_entity_poly.type
_entity_poly.pdbx_seq_one_letter_code
_entity_poly.pdbx_strand_id
1 'polypeptide(L)'
;MLPPQAEKKLQCWIRSRHLICTGNFYIFETIDYSAIERFTESITALGGTLISVQPIDKIWMGDHRQVILYRAKASLHTPCHNLKQYWFKYGSFQTRFDPSS
;
A
#
# COMPACT_ATOMS: atom_id res chain seq x y z
N MET A 1 4.39 15.37 16.58
CA MET A 1 3.16 14.54 16.49
C MET A 1 3.00 14.04 15.06
N LEU A 2 3.27 12.76 14.78
CA LEU A 2 3.04 12.15 13.47
C LEU A 2 1.84 11.15 13.32
N PRO A 3 0.87 10.99 14.25
CA PRO A 3 -0.21 10.03 13.99
C PRO A 3 -1.22 10.41 12.88
N PRO A 4 -1.66 11.68 12.71
CA PRO A 4 -2.73 11.97 11.74
C PRO A 4 -2.30 11.95 10.26
N GLN A 5 -1.04 12.32 9.98
CA GLN A 5 -0.59 12.45 8.59
C GLN A 5 -0.28 11.08 7.97
N ALA A 6 0.36 10.18 8.73
CA ALA A 6 0.62 8.81 8.28
C ALA A 6 -0.69 8.05 8.01
N GLU A 7 -1.65 8.12 8.93
CA GLU A 7 -2.96 7.46 8.76
C GLU A 7 -3.71 8.01 7.54
N LYS A 8 -3.81 9.35 7.38
CA LYS A 8 -4.45 9.96 6.21
C LYS A 8 -3.80 9.54 4.89
N LYS A 9 -2.48 9.40 4.86
CA LYS A 9 -1.75 8.97 3.66
C LYS A 9 -2.08 7.51 3.30
N LEU A 10 -2.11 6.62 4.29
CA LEU A 10 -2.55 5.24 4.08
C LEU A 10 -4.01 5.17 3.62
N GLN A 11 -4.91 5.98 4.19
CA GLN A 11 -6.31 6.08 3.74
C GLN A 11 -6.43 6.54 2.28
N CYS A 12 -5.62 7.52 1.84
CA CYS A 12 -5.56 7.93 0.44
C CYS A 12 -5.13 6.78 -0.50
N TRP A 13 -4.15 5.97 -0.08
CA TRP A 13 -3.71 4.81 -0.86
C TRP A 13 -4.72 3.66 -0.87
N ILE A 14 -5.49 3.50 0.20
CA ILE A 14 -6.64 2.57 0.23
C ILE A 14 -7.67 2.98 -0.82
N ARG A 15 -8.09 4.26 -0.84
CA ARG A 15 -9.09 4.77 -1.79
C ARG A 15 -8.65 4.66 -3.24
N SER A 16 -7.36 4.87 -3.50
CA SER A 16 -6.79 4.77 -4.85
C SER A 16 -6.39 3.34 -5.23
N ARG A 17 -6.72 2.35 -4.39
CA ARG A 17 -6.43 0.91 -4.59
C ARG A 17 -4.94 0.61 -4.78
N HIS A 18 -4.06 1.43 -4.23
CA HIS A 18 -2.64 1.10 -4.11
C HIS A 18 -2.36 0.27 -2.87
N LEU A 19 -3.17 0.41 -1.82
CA LEU A 19 -3.03 -0.28 -0.54
C LEU A 19 -4.24 -1.17 -0.27
N ILE A 20 -4.01 -2.46 -0.09
CA ILE A 20 -5.04 -3.44 0.27
C ILE A 20 -4.68 -4.18 1.56
N CYS A 21 -5.69 -4.76 2.23
CA CYS A 21 -5.49 -5.67 3.34
C CYS A 21 -5.62 -7.12 2.85
N THR A 22 -4.66 -7.97 3.22
CA THR A 22 -4.70 -9.41 2.98
C THR A 22 -4.37 -10.15 4.28
N GLY A 23 -5.39 -10.71 4.92
CA GLY A 23 -5.27 -11.30 6.26
C GLY A 23 -4.86 -10.25 7.30
N ASN A 24 -3.65 -10.39 7.84
CA ASN A 24 -3.05 -9.46 8.82
C ASN A 24 -2.01 -8.53 8.20
N PHE A 25 -1.87 -8.54 6.87
CA PHE A 25 -0.87 -7.78 6.16
C PHE A 25 -1.49 -6.67 5.33
N TYR A 26 -0.70 -5.62 5.16
CA TYR A 26 -0.93 -4.53 4.25
C TYR A 26 -0.06 -4.75 3.01
N ILE A 27 -0.69 -4.80 1.84
CA ILE A 27 -0.03 -4.95 0.56
C ILE A 27 -0.12 -3.62 -0.18
N PHE A 28 1.03 -3.00 -0.42
CA PHE A 28 1.14 -1.74 -1.13
C PHE A 28 1.82 -1.96 -2.48
N GLU A 29 1.20 -1.49 -3.55
CA GLU A 29 1.73 -1.60 -4.90
C GLU A 29 1.91 -0.26 -5.56
N THR A 30 3.00 -0.12 -6.31
CA THR A 30 3.36 1.13 -6.98
C THR A 30 4.42 0.89 -8.04
N ILE A 31 4.43 1.77 -9.05
CA ILE A 31 5.50 1.89 -10.04
C ILE A 31 6.58 2.91 -9.63
N ASP A 32 6.33 3.66 -8.56
CA ASP A 32 7.21 4.69 -8.01
C ASP A 32 7.84 4.15 -6.72
N TYR A 33 9.15 3.89 -6.76
CA TYR A 33 9.90 3.37 -5.61
C TYR A 33 9.94 4.39 -4.44
N SER A 34 9.91 5.69 -4.71
CA SER A 34 9.83 6.70 -3.64
C SER A 34 8.52 6.63 -2.85
N ALA A 35 7.46 6.05 -3.44
CA ALA A 35 6.23 5.78 -2.71
C ALA A 35 6.38 4.61 -1.72
N ILE A 36 7.28 3.65 -1.99
CA ILE A 36 7.61 2.56 -1.06
C ILE A 36 8.29 3.11 0.20
N GLU A 37 9.22 4.05 0.04
CA GLU A 37 9.90 4.72 1.17
C GLU A 37 8.88 5.45 2.04
N ARG A 38 8.04 6.28 1.40
CA ARG A 38 6.93 6.99 2.05
C ARG A 38 5.92 6.06 2.74
N PHE A 39 5.68 4.88 2.17
CA PHE A 39 4.84 3.85 2.77
C PHE A 39 5.51 3.25 4.01
N THR A 40 6.80 2.93 3.92
CA THR A 40 7.60 2.38 5.02
C THR A 40 7.66 3.35 6.20
N GLU A 41 7.87 4.64 5.95
CA GLU A 41 7.81 5.69 6.97
C GLU A 41 6.43 5.73 7.65
N SER A 42 5.35 5.66 6.87
CA SER A 42 3.98 5.72 7.39
C SER A 42 3.65 4.49 8.24
N ILE A 43 4.04 3.30 7.80
CA ILE A 43 3.90 2.05 8.55
C ILE A 43 4.68 2.12 9.87
N THR A 44 5.94 2.55 9.81
CA THR A 44 6.82 2.65 10.99
C THR A 44 6.28 3.67 11.99
N ALA A 45 5.81 4.82 11.51
CA ALA A 45 5.19 5.85 12.35
C ALA A 45 3.92 5.39 13.07
N LEU A 46 3.23 4.38 12.53
CA LEU A 46 2.06 3.74 13.13
C LEU A 46 2.41 2.49 13.95
N GLY A 47 3.69 2.26 14.25
CA GLY A 47 4.15 1.11 15.05
C GLY A 47 4.17 -0.22 14.29
N GLY A 48 4.12 -0.17 12.96
CA GLY A 48 4.25 -1.33 12.10
C GLY A 48 5.67 -1.66 11.68
N THR A 49 5.78 -2.64 10.79
CA THR A 49 7.06 -3.08 10.24
C THR A 49 6.89 -3.46 8.78
N LEU A 50 7.82 -2.98 7.95
CA LEU A 50 7.97 -3.45 6.58
C LEU A 50 8.58 -4.85 6.61
N ILE A 51 7.93 -5.79 5.93
CA ILE A 51 8.33 -7.19 5.89
C ILE A 51 9.18 -7.47 4.65
N SER A 52 8.74 -6.98 3.49
CA SER A 52 9.43 -7.22 2.23
C SER A 52 9.07 -6.17 1.18
N VAL A 53 9.99 -5.92 0.25
CA VAL A 53 9.76 -5.17 -0.98
C VAL A 53 10.30 -6.02 -2.11
N GLN A 54 9.50 -6.24 -3.15
CA GLN A 54 9.91 -7.02 -4.31
C GLN A 54 9.30 -6.47 -5.60
N PRO A 55 10.02 -6.54 -6.72
CA PRO A 55 9.40 -6.39 -8.03
C PRO A 55 8.48 -7.59 -8.28
N ILE A 56 7.26 -7.34 -8.73
CA ILE A 56 6.27 -8.41 -9.00
C ILE A 56 5.88 -8.51 -10.47
N ASP A 57 6.03 -7.43 -11.24
CA ASP A 57 5.69 -7.40 -12.66
C ASP A 57 6.35 -6.23 -13.40
N LYS A 58 6.17 -6.16 -14.71
CA LYS A 58 6.44 -4.99 -15.55
C LYS A 58 5.15 -4.56 -16.24
N ILE A 59 4.71 -3.34 -15.97
CA ILE A 59 3.52 -2.78 -16.62
C ILE A 59 3.92 -1.80 -17.72
N TRP A 60 3.12 -1.77 -18.79
CA TRP A 60 3.25 -0.79 -19.86
C TRP A 60 2.67 0.55 -19.42
N MET A 61 3.46 1.61 -19.56
CA MET A 61 3.04 3.00 -19.47
C MET A 61 3.12 3.62 -20.86
N GLY A 62 1.96 3.79 -21.48
CA GLY A 62 1.86 4.18 -22.89
C GLY A 62 2.50 3.13 -23.80
N ASP A 63 2.81 3.52 -25.03
CA ASP A 63 3.16 2.56 -26.08
C ASP A 63 4.59 2.01 -25.93
N HIS A 64 5.53 2.78 -25.36
CA HIS A 64 6.97 2.46 -25.46
C HIS A 64 7.72 2.28 -24.14
N ARG A 65 7.07 2.47 -22.97
CA ARG A 65 7.76 2.43 -21.68
C ARG A 65 7.24 1.33 -20.79
N GLN A 66 8.10 0.37 -20.47
CA GLN A 66 7.84 -0.55 -19.37
C GLN A 66 8.37 0.05 -18.06
N VAL A 67 7.59 -0.09 -16.99
CA VAL A 67 8.01 0.25 -15.63
C VAL A 67 7.79 -0.94 -14.71
N ILE A 68 8.67 -1.09 -13.73
CA ILE A 68 8.60 -2.17 -12.75
C ILE A 68 7.47 -1.86 -11.77
N LEU A 69 6.59 -2.83 -11.56
CA LEU A 69 5.62 -2.82 -10.50
C LEU A 69 6.25 -3.43 -9.24
N TYR A 70 6.30 -2.64 -8.18
CA TYR A 70 6.80 -3.06 -6.87
C TYR A 70 5.64 -3.39 -5.95
N ARG A 71 5.84 -4.42 -5.12
CA ARG A 71 4.96 -4.78 -4.01
C ARG A 71 5.73 -4.69 -2.71
N ALA A 72 5.25 -3.85 -1.80
CA ALA A 72 5.65 -3.83 -0.40
C ALA A 72 4.63 -4.58 0.46
N LYS A 73 5.11 -5.40 1.37
CA LYS A 73 4.30 -6.09 2.38
C LYS A 73 4.69 -5.57 3.75
N ALA A 74 3.70 -5.21 4.57
CA ALA A 74 3.91 -4.73 5.93
C ALA A 74 2.89 -5.32 6.92
N SER A 75 3.27 -5.35 8.19
CA SER A 75 2.37 -5.55 9.32
C SER A 75 2.22 -4.26 10.11
N LEU A 76 1.06 -4.06 10.76
CA LEU A 76 0.90 -3.07 11.82
C LEU A 76 0.82 -3.82 13.15
N HIS A 77 1.78 -3.59 14.06
CA HIS A 77 1.85 -4.27 15.36
C HIS A 77 1.04 -3.51 16.40
N THR A 78 -0.26 -3.37 16.18
CA THR A 78 -1.22 -2.87 17.17
C THR A 78 -2.63 -2.96 16.56
N PRO A 79 -3.70 -2.86 17.36
CA PRO A 79 -5.04 -2.73 16.83
C PRO A 79 -5.19 -1.32 16.25
N CYS A 80 -4.61 -1.06 15.08
CA CYS A 80 -4.99 0.08 14.24
C CYS A 80 -6.39 -0.18 13.67
N HIS A 81 -7.37 -0.36 14.56
CA HIS A 81 -8.74 -0.69 14.25
C HIS A 81 -9.31 0.30 13.24
N ASN A 82 -8.95 1.57 13.36
CA ASN A 82 -9.42 2.63 12.48
C ASN A 82 -9.00 2.41 11.01
N LEU A 83 -7.74 2.05 10.75
CA LEU A 83 -7.28 1.85 9.37
C LEU A 83 -7.89 0.58 8.74
N LYS A 84 -7.98 -0.50 9.52
CA LYS A 84 -8.63 -1.74 9.05
C LYS A 84 -10.12 -1.54 8.80
N GLN A 85 -10.83 -0.85 9.70
CA GLN A 85 -12.23 -0.44 9.52
C GLN A 85 -12.40 0.48 8.32
N TYR A 86 -11.47 1.42 8.12
CA TYR A 86 -11.47 2.31 6.96
C TYR A 86 -11.32 1.52 5.66
N TRP A 87 -10.39 0.56 5.61
CA TRP A 87 -10.24 -0.33 4.45
C TRP A 87 -11.49 -1.18 4.22
N PHE A 88 -12.13 -1.72 5.26
CA PHE A 88 -13.41 -2.42 5.08
C PHE A 88 -14.50 -1.54 4.46
N LYS A 89 -14.50 -0.24 4.75
CA LYS A 89 -15.51 0.71 4.25
C LYS A 89 -15.21 1.26 2.84
N TYR A 90 -13.93 1.48 2.51
CA TYR A 90 -13.52 2.24 1.32
C TYR A 90 -12.47 1.54 0.46
N GLY A 91 -11.97 0.39 0.89
CA GLY A 91 -10.92 -0.36 0.22
C GLY A 91 -11.46 -1.34 -0.83
N SER A 92 -10.54 -2.17 -1.30
CA SER A 92 -10.78 -3.19 -2.30
C SER A 92 -9.92 -4.42 -1.97
N PHE A 93 -10.37 -5.59 -2.40
CA PHE A 93 -9.58 -6.83 -2.34
C PHE A 93 -8.52 -6.90 -3.44
N GLN A 94 -8.69 -6.10 -4.49
CA GLN A 94 -7.78 -5.99 -5.62
C GLN A 94 -7.11 -4.62 -5.63
N THR A 95 -5.84 -4.60 -6.04
CA THR A 95 -5.13 -3.36 -6.31
C THR A 95 -5.59 -2.78 -7.65
N ARG A 96 -5.22 -1.53 -7.93
CA ARG A 96 -5.49 -0.91 -9.24
C ARG A 96 -4.67 -1.53 -10.39
N PHE A 97 -3.68 -2.35 -10.07
CA PHE A 97 -2.80 -3.00 -11.04
C PHE A 97 -3.23 -4.42 -11.35
N ASP A 98 -4.17 -4.97 -10.57
CA ASP A 98 -4.79 -6.24 -10.91
C ASP A 98 -5.56 -6.09 -12.23
N PRO A 99 -5.47 -7.08 -13.14
CA PRO A 99 -6.23 -7.06 -14.37
C PRO A 99 -7.72 -7.07 -14.04
N SER A 100 -8.45 -6.09 -14.59
CA SER A 100 -9.91 -6.09 -14.56
C SER A 100 -10.39 -7.31 -15.35
N SER A 101 -10.84 -8.34 -14.64
CA SER A 101 -11.51 -9.51 -15.22
C SER A 101 -12.83 -9.13 -15.88
#